data_AF-A0A7V2SX62-F1
#
_entry.id   AF-A0A7V2SX62-F1
#
_cell.length_a   1.000
_cell.length_b   1.000
_cell.length_c   1.000
_cell.angle_alpha   90.00
_cell.angle_beta   90.00
_cell.angle_gamma   90.00
#
_symmetry.space_group_name_H-M   'P 1'
#
loop_
_entity.id
_entity.type
_entity.pdbx_description
1 polymer ?
#
loop_
_entity_poly.entity_id
_entity_poly.type
_entity_poly.pdbx_seq_one_letter_code
_entity_poly.pdbx_strand_id
1 'polypeptide(L)'
;MKNQKLDQFTNQYKISKTIRNELIPIGKTADWIKQREIILHEKSELKGKDAIRASNYKYAKKLFDEMHRIFIEDCLSSISEIRQQELKEIILEIALNESLDKHRKAIAKLFKFIFDEQANRWIFEYKYEMPEFWRIEIDELTSQFNETKDKKQQKYLSSIIKKLQKKIDNPKVDKAGIAALYSNTSAFQLLEWKILSGNIKITGKDLGLNESDEPLPANALIKIIRSFDGFHSYFSGFNENRANIYDLSVEENKFKSTAIVHRIFEQNLFFHIANIKNWQIIIKSLNEFENHFIESNYDWKQKLQEVESNISFSYKQTINSENFLQHLSQSGIEKYNEIIGGKAAIAGKDKIKGLNEWINLTRQQAGAKRNKFPPLKQLYKQILSKGRTWFIEEYKDDK
;
A
#
# COMPACT_ATOMS: atom_id res chain seq x y z
N MET A 1 51.34 -22.11 -4.98
CA MET A 1 50.40 -21.23 -4.27
C MET A 1 50.94 -21.00 -2.86
N LYS A 2 51.17 -19.76 -2.44
CA LYS A 2 51.59 -19.47 -1.05
C LYS A 2 50.42 -19.85 -0.13
N ASN A 3 50.66 -20.71 0.87
CA ASN A 3 49.73 -20.96 1.97
C ASN A 3 49.47 -19.64 2.69
N GLN A 4 48.40 -18.94 2.33
CA GLN A 4 47.91 -17.81 3.12
C GLN A 4 47.43 -18.38 4.45
N LYS A 5 48.05 -17.95 5.56
CA LYS A 5 47.65 -18.38 6.90
C LYS A 5 46.29 -17.77 7.24
N LEU A 6 45.40 -18.54 7.85
CA LEU A 6 44.05 -18.11 8.25
C LEU A 6 44.05 -16.83 9.10
N ASP A 7 45.11 -16.59 9.85
CA ASP A 7 45.31 -15.37 10.66
C ASP A 7 45.31 -14.07 9.86
N GLN A 8 45.51 -14.14 8.53
CA GLN A 8 45.43 -12.99 7.63
C GLN A 8 43.98 -12.54 7.34
N PHE A 9 42.97 -13.34 7.70
CA PHE A 9 41.55 -13.05 7.50
C PHE A 9 40.85 -12.43 8.73
N THR A 10 41.59 -11.69 9.56
CA THR A 10 41.01 -10.89 10.66
C THR A 10 40.71 -9.46 10.20
N ASN A 11 39.72 -8.79 10.80
CA ASN A 11 39.33 -7.40 10.51
C ASN A 11 38.98 -7.06 9.04
N GLN A 12 38.49 -8.03 8.27
CA GLN A 12 38.24 -7.87 6.84
C GLN A 12 37.02 -7.00 6.52
N TYR A 13 36.00 -7.05 7.37
CA TYR A 13 34.78 -6.26 7.21
C TYR A 13 34.10 -6.04 8.57
N LYS A 14 33.27 -5.00 8.64
CA LYS A 14 32.49 -4.69 9.84
C LYS A 14 31.28 -5.60 9.93
N ILE A 15 30.97 -6.08 11.13
CA ILE A 15 29.78 -6.89 11.42
C ILE A 15 28.97 -6.18 12.50
N SER A 16 27.69 -5.93 12.22
CA SER A 16 26.75 -5.46 13.23
C SER A 16 26.31 -6.61 14.13
N LYS A 17 26.49 -6.48 15.44
CA LYS A 17 26.01 -7.44 16.44
C LYS A 17 25.14 -6.72 17.47
N THR A 18 24.00 -7.33 17.83
CA THR A 18 23.10 -6.81 18.86
C THR A 18 23.19 -7.69 20.11
N ILE A 19 23.61 -7.09 21.22
CA ILE A 19 23.67 -7.75 22.53
C ILE A 19 22.37 -7.43 23.30
N ARG A 20 21.80 -8.43 23.97
CA ARG A 20 20.59 -8.28 24.80
C ARG A 20 20.92 -8.67 26.22
N ASN A 21 20.66 -7.76 27.16
CA ASN A 21 20.91 -7.95 28.59
C ASN A 21 19.64 -7.62 29.37
N GLU A 22 19.50 -8.23 30.55
CA GLU A 22 18.50 -7.82 31.54
C GLU A 22 18.91 -6.48 32.18
N LEU A 23 17.92 -5.62 32.46
CA LEU A 23 18.12 -4.36 33.18
C LEU A 23 17.53 -4.48 34.57
N ILE A 24 18.39 -4.60 35.59
CA ILE A 24 18.00 -4.71 36.99
C ILE A 24 17.89 -3.31 37.60
N PRO A 25 16.71 -2.86 38.07
CA PRO A 25 16.55 -1.53 38.66
C PRO A 25 17.32 -1.40 39.98
N ILE A 26 17.99 -0.27 40.19
CA ILE A 26 18.82 -0.02 41.37
C ILE A 26 18.13 0.99 42.31
N GLY A 27 18.14 0.72 43.62
CA GLY A 27 17.56 1.60 44.65
C GLY A 27 16.05 1.78 44.46
N LYS A 28 15.58 3.04 44.53
CA LYS A 28 14.15 3.39 44.40
C LYS A 28 13.65 3.47 42.95
N THR A 29 14.47 3.10 41.97
CA THR A 29 14.14 3.26 40.53
C THR A 29 12.82 2.56 40.17
N ALA A 30 12.62 1.33 40.65
CA ALA A 30 11.39 0.57 40.41
C ALA A 30 10.15 1.27 41.01
N ASP A 31 10.28 1.84 42.21
CA ASP A 31 9.19 2.54 42.89
C ASP A 31 8.78 3.81 42.11
N TRP A 32 9.76 4.58 41.63
CA TRP A 32 9.49 5.77 40.82
C TRP A 32 8.83 5.43 39.47
N ILE A 33 9.23 4.32 38.83
CA ILE A 33 8.62 3.83 37.60
C ILE A 33 7.13 3.51 37.83
N LYS A 34 6.83 2.81 38.92
CA LYS A 34 5.44 2.46 39.30
C LYS A 34 4.64 3.70 39.66
N GLN A 35 5.16 4.57 40.54
CA GLN A 35 4.48 5.78 40.99
C GLN A 35 4.15 6.74 39.85
N ARG A 36 4.99 6.79 38.79
CA ARG A 36 4.76 7.62 37.62
C ARG A 36 3.98 6.92 36.50
N GLU A 37 3.57 5.67 36.73
CA GLU A 37 2.81 4.83 35.79
C GLU A 37 3.49 4.71 34.43
N ILE A 38 4.83 4.60 34.41
CA ILE A 38 5.60 4.53 33.15
C ILE A 38 5.35 3.16 32.51
N ILE A 39 5.68 2.10 33.26
CA ILE A 39 5.43 0.71 32.91
C ILE A 39 4.89 0.01 34.17
N LEU A 40 3.77 -0.67 34.01
CA LEU A 40 3.12 -1.49 35.03
C LEU A 40 2.87 -2.88 34.46
N HIS A 41 2.83 -3.88 35.32
CA HIS A 41 2.51 -5.25 34.94
C HIS A 41 1.42 -5.76 35.89
N GLU A 42 0.22 -5.99 35.36
CA GLU A 42 -0.93 -6.46 36.12
C GLU A 42 -1.59 -7.62 35.37
N LYS A 43 -1.86 -8.73 36.06
CA LYS A 43 -2.58 -9.89 35.49
C LYS A 43 -2.02 -10.36 34.12
N SER A 44 -0.70 -10.35 33.97
CA SER A 44 0.00 -10.72 32.73
C SER A 44 -0.15 -9.75 31.56
N GLU A 45 -0.63 -8.53 31.81
CA GLU A 45 -0.72 -7.46 30.82
C GLU A 45 0.17 -6.27 31.19
N LEU A 46 0.85 -5.71 30.17
CA LEU A 46 1.60 -4.47 30.29
C LEU A 46 0.63 -3.29 30.27
N LYS A 47 0.73 -2.44 31.30
CA LYS A 47 -0.04 -1.20 31.46
C LYS A 47 0.90 -0.01 31.66
N GLY A 48 0.33 1.18 31.74
CA GLY A 48 1.07 2.44 31.89
C GLY A 48 1.30 3.17 30.56
N LYS A 49 1.99 4.30 30.65
CA LYS A 49 2.15 5.25 29.53
C LYS A 49 2.85 4.63 28.32
N ASP A 50 3.87 3.79 28.55
CA ASP A 50 4.60 3.16 27.45
C ASP A 50 3.79 2.06 26.77
N ALA A 51 3.00 1.28 27.52
CA ALA A 51 2.12 0.26 26.95
C ALA A 51 1.00 0.88 26.09
N ILE A 52 0.40 1.97 26.57
CA ILE A 52 -0.59 2.75 25.81
C ILE A 52 0.04 3.31 24.53
N ARG A 53 1.24 3.91 24.64
CA ARG A 53 1.95 4.44 23.48
C ARG A 53 2.33 3.37 22.47
N ALA A 54 2.77 2.20 22.92
CA ALA A 54 3.07 1.07 22.04
C ALA A 54 1.83 0.60 21.29
N SER A 55 0.67 0.55 21.97
CA SER A 55 -0.62 0.23 21.36
C SER A 55 -1.04 1.28 20.33
N ASN A 56 -1.01 2.56 20.71
CA ASN A 56 -1.30 3.67 19.79
C ASN A 56 -0.34 3.71 18.60
N TYR A 57 0.91 3.29 18.79
CA TYR A 57 1.90 3.23 17.71
C TYR A 57 1.52 2.17 16.67
N LYS A 58 1.02 1.01 17.12
CA LYS A 58 0.49 -0.02 16.22
C LYS A 58 -0.67 0.52 15.39
N TYR A 59 -1.59 1.28 16.01
CA TYR A 59 -2.72 1.88 15.30
C TYR A 59 -2.30 2.99 14.34
N ALA A 60 -1.44 3.91 14.78
CA ALA A 60 -0.92 5.00 13.96
C ALA A 60 -0.21 4.48 12.70
N LYS A 61 0.59 3.41 12.81
CA LYS A 61 1.22 2.78 11.63
C LYS A 61 0.18 2.29 10.61
N LYS A 62 -0.93 1.70 11.05
CA LYS A 62 -2.01 1.26 10.16
C LYS A 62 -2.70 2.43 9.47
N LEU A 63 -2.85 3.57 10.16
CA LEU A 63 -3.37 4.82 9.60
C LEU A 63 -2.41 5.39 8.53
N PHE A 64 -1.11 5.44 8.83
CA PHE A 64 -0.09 5.83 7.84
C PHE A 64 -0.11 4.89 6.63
N ASP A 65 -0.22 3.59 6.84
CA ASP A 65 -0.29 2.61 5.75
C ASP A 65 -1.50 2.84 4.85
N GLU A 66 -2.65 3.18 5.44
CA GLU A 66 -3.83 3.53 4.68
C GLU A 66 -3.63 4.81 3.86
N MET A 67 -3.05 5.86 4.47
CA MET A 67 -2.69 7.08 3.73
C MET A 67 -1.75 6.79 2.56
N HIS A 68 -0.72 5.95 2.77
CA HIS A 68 0.20 5.56 1.71
C HIS A 68 -0.48 4.74 0.60
N ARG A 69 -1.42 3.85 0.94
CA ARG A 69 -2.22 3.12 -0.07
C ARG A 69 -3.03 4.07 -0.94
N ILE A 70 -3.74 5.01 -0.32
CA ILE A 70 -4.53 6.02 -1.04
C ILE A 70 -3.60 6.85 -1.93
N PHE A 71 -2.46 7.29 -1.41
CA PHE A 71 -1.47 8.03 -2.19
C PHE A 71 -0.99 7.26 -3.42
N ILE A 72 -0.66 5.98 -3.25
CA ILE A 72 -0.19 5.13 -4.36
C ILE A 72 -1.31 4.92 -5.39
N GLU A 73 -2.55 4.69 -4.95
CA GLU A 73 -3.69 4.54 -5.85
C GLU A 73 -3.94 5.84 -6.64
N ASP A 74 -3.96 6.99 -5.97
CA ASP A 74 -4.12 8.31 -6.61
C ASP A 74 -3.02 8.56 -7.64
N CYS A 75 -1.75 8.32 -7.28
CA CYS A 75 -0.61 8.49 -8.18
C CYS A 75 -0.72 7.64 -9.46
N LEU A 76 -1.10 6.38 -9.32
CA LEU A 76 -1.06 5.42 -10.43
C LEU A 76 -2.33 5.43 -11.27
N SER A 77 -3.46 5.88 -10.71
CA SER A 77 -4.74 6.00 -11.42
C SER A 77 -4.92 7.35 -12.12
N SER A 78 -4.29 8.42 -11.62
CA SER A 78 -4.48 9.80 -12.09
C SER A 78 -3.26 10.37 -12.82
N ILE A 79 -2.49 9.51 -13.49
CA ILE A 79 -1.34 9.93 -14.30
C ILE A 79 -1.84 10.81 -15.45
N SER A 80 -1.26 12.01 -15.62
CA SER A 80 -1.64 12.94 -16.69
C SER A 80 -1.39 12.35 -18.08
N GLU A 81 -2.19 12.75 -19.07
CA GLU A 81 -2.16 12.19 -20.43
C GLU A 81 -0.78 12.24 -21.08
N ILE A 82 -0.05 13.35 -20.90
CA ILE A 82 1.33 13.52 -21.38
C ILE A 82 2.24 12.43 -20.80
N ARG A 83 2.15 12.17 -19.49
CA ARG A 83 2.96 11.17 -18.80
C ARG A 83 2.52 9.74 -19.12
N GLN A 84 1.24 9.52 -19.38
CA GLN A 84 0.77 8.25 -19.90
C GLN A 84 1.41 7.95 -21.24
N GLN A 85 1.49 8.91 -22.16
CA GLN A 85 2.12 8.72 -23.46
C GLN A 85 3.61 8.36 -23.34
N GLU A 86 4.36 9.08 -22.49
CA GLU A 86 5.77 8.74 -22.20
C GLU A 86 5.92 7.32 -21.64
N LEU A 87 5.03 6.89 -20.73
CA LEU A 87 5.06 5.53 -20.20
C LEU A 87 4.70 4.49 -21.27
N LYS A 88 3.74 4.76 -22.16
CA LYS A 88 3.38 3.83 -23.25
C LYS A 88 4.58 3.54 -24.13
N GLU A 89 5.29 4.58 -24.54
CA GLU A 89 6.49 4.46 -25.38
C GLU A 89 7.55 3.58 -24.70
N ILE A 90 7.84 3.85 -23.43
CA ILE A 90 8.78 3.04 -22.63
C ILE A 90 8.32 1.57 -22.54
N ILE A 91 7.03 1.33 -22.26
CA ILE A 91 6.47 -0.03 -22.14
C ILE A 91 6.57 -0.79 -23.46
N LEU A 92 6.27 -0.12 -24.58
CA LEU A 92 6.37 -0.72 -25.92
C LEU A 92 7.82 -1.10 -26.25
N GLU A 93 8.77 -0.21 -25.98
CA GLU A 93 10.20 -0.49 -26.19
C GLU A 93 10.71 -1.64 -25.32
N ILE A 94 10.28 -1.72 -24.06
CA ILE A 94 10.61 -2.84 -23.17
C ILE A 94 9.94 -4.14 -23.67
N ALA A 95 8.69 -4.09 -24.12
CA ALA A 95 8.00 -5.27 -24.64
C ALA A 95 8.64 -5.81 -25.92
N LEU A 96 9.18 -4.93 -26.76
CA LEU A 96 9.91 -5.28 -27.99
C LEU A 96 11.29 -5.88 -27.71
N ASN A 97 12.06 -5.29 -26.77
CA ASN A 97 13.45 -5.68 -26.51
C ASN A 97 13.62 -6.65 -25.34
N GLU A 98 12.57 -6.85 -24.53
CA GLU A 98 12.57 -7.63 -23.29
C GLU A 98 13.68 -7.25 -22.31
N SER A 99 14.04 -5.96 -22.30
CA SER A 99 15.11 -5.42 -21.47
C SER A 99 14.72 -4.08 -20.87
N LEU A 100 15.09 -3.89 -19.60
CA LEU A 100 14.82 -2.66 -18.84
C LEU A 100 16.03 -1.72 -18.79
N ASP A 101 17.22 -2.19 -19.17
CA ASP A 101 18.50 -1.57 -18.83
C ASP A 101 18.62 -0.12 -19.31
N LYS A 102 18.16 0.17 -20.52
CA LYS A 102 18.19 1.51 -21.11
C LYS A 102 17.12 2.46 -20.55
N HIS A 103 16.05 1.93 -19.96
CA HIS A 103 14.88 2.70 -19.55
C HIS A 103 14.86 3.05 -18.07
N ARG A 104 15.70 2.43 -17.23
CA ARG A 104 15.67 2.63 -15.76
C ARG A 104 15.77 4.08 -15.32
N LYS A 105 16.69 4.85 -15.94
CA LYS A 105 16.87 6.27 -15.64
C LYS A 105 15.66 7.11 -16.06
N ALA A 106 15.07 6.80 -17.22
CA ALA A 106 13.87 7.48 -17.70
C ALA A 106 12.67 7.19 -16.79
N ILE A 107 12.47 5.92 -16.42
CA ILE A 107 11.45 5.49 -15.46
C ILE A 107 11.62 6.20 -14.12
N ALA A 108 12.84 6.22 -13.56
CA ALA A 108 13.13 6.89 -12.30
C ALA A 108 12.78 8.39 -12.36
N LYS A 109 13.18 9.09 -13.43
CA LYS A 109 12.85 10.51 -13.62
C LYS A 109 11.34 10.75 -13.72
N LEU A 110 10.65 9.90 -14.48
CA LEU A 110 9.21 10.00 -14.72
C LEU A 110 8.41 9.75 -13.44
N PHE A 111 8.74 8.70 -12.69
CA PHE A 111 8.09 8.41 -11.41
C PHE A 111 8.42 9.44 -10.33
N LYS A 112 9.61 10.06 -10.36
CA LYS A 112 9.90 11.20 -9.47
C LYS A 112 8.91 12.34 -9.72
N PHE A 113 8.65 12.65 -11.00
CA PHE A 113 7.67 13.67 -11.37
C PHE A 113 6.27 13.30 -10.93
N ILE A 114 5.79 12.08 -11.25
CA ILE A 114 4.46 11.59 -10.87
C ILE A 114 4.24 11.66 -9.34
N PHE A 115 5.22 11.21 -8.57
CA PHE A 115 5.14 11.24 -7.10
C PHE A 115 5.17 12.66 -6.53
N ASP A 116 6.04 13.52 -7.05
CA ASP A 116 6.11 14.91 -6.58
C ASP A 116 4.87 15.71 -6.96
N GLU A 117 4.34 15.52 -8.16
CA GLU A 117 3.13 16.19 -8.64
C GLU A 117 1.95 15.87 -7.71
N GLN A 118 1.70 14.58 -7.44
CA GLN A 118 0.62 14.16 -6.55
C GLN A 118 0.85 14.61 -5.11
N ALA A 119 2.08 14.55 -4.60
CA ALA A 119 2.38 15.00 -3.23
C ALA A 119 2.20 16.52 -3.09
N ASN A 120 2.61 17.30 -4.10
CA ASN A 120 2.42 18.75 -4.11
C ASN A 120 0.94 19.12 -4.22
N ARG A 121 0.14 18.34 -4.98
CA ARG A 121 -1.31 18.49 -5.01
C ARG A 121 -1.92 18.28 -3.62
N TRP A 122 -1.58 17.20 -2.92
CA TRP A 122 -2.04 16.98 -1.55
C TRP A 122 -1.59 18.08 -0.58
N ILE A 123 -0.37 18.59 -0.72
CA ILE A 123 0.11 19.73 0.09
C ILE A 123 -0.72 20.99 -0.19
N PHE A 124 -1.10 21.22 -1.44
CA PHE A 124 -1.96 22.35 -1.81
C PHE A 124 -3.36 22.19 -1.21
N GLU A 125 -3.99 21.03 -1.38
CA GLU A 125 -5.31 20.71 -0.81
C GLU A 125 -5.30 20.83 0.72
N TYR A 126 -4.28 20.30 1.39
CA TYR A 126 -4.06 20.49 2.83
C TYR A 126 -4.06 21.97 3.23
N LYS A 127 -3.31 22.82 2.50
CA LYS A 127 -3.21 24.24 2.84
C LYS A 127 -4.53 24.99 2.68
N TYR A 128 -5.38 24.51 1.79
CA TYR A 128 -6.68 25.08 1.51
C TYR A 128 -7.76 24.61 2.49
N GLU A 129 -7.81 23.29 2.76
CA GLU A 129 -8.89 22.67 3.55
C GLU A 129 -8.63 22.65 5.05
N MET A 130 -7.38 22.46 5.48
CA MET A 130 -7.04 22.31 6.90
C MET A 130 -7.43 23.52 7.77
N PRO A 131 -7.31 24.79 7.30
CA PRO A 131 -7.79 25.94 8.04
C PRO A 131 -9.27 25.85 8.45
N GLU A 132 -10.13 25.30 7.61
CA GLU A 132 -11.57 25.20 7.91
C GLU A 132 -11.83 24.18 9.02
N PHE A 133 -11.12 23.04 9.02
CA PHE A 133 -11.22 22.09 10.14
C PHE A 133 -10.74 22.71 11.47
N TRP A 134 -9.68 23.52 11.44
CA TRP A 134 -9.23 24.22 12.65
C TRP A 134 -10.22 25.30 13.11
N ARG A 135 -10.96 25.97 12.22
CA ARG A 135 -12.02 26.91 12.62
C ARG A 135 -13.12 26.21 13.40
N ILE A 136 -13.60 25.07 12.88
CA ILE A 136 -14.60 24.23 13.56
C ILE A 136 -14.10 23.81 14.95
N GLU A 137 -12.85 23.35 15.04
CA GLU A 137 -12.27 22.97 16.34
C GLU A 137 -12.13 24.16 17.30
N ILE A 138 -11.78 25.36 16.80
CA ILE A 138 -11.75 26.57 17.61
C ILE A 138 -13.13 26.93 18.16
N ASP A 139 -14.19 26.79 17.36
CA ASP A 139 -15.57 27.09 17.79
C ASP A 139 -16.02 26.15 18.93
N GLU A 140 -15.71 24.85 18.80
CA GLU A 140 -15.96 23.86 19.85
C GLU A 140 -15.18 24.17 21.13
N LEU A 141 -13.89 24.48 21.00
CA LEU A 141 -13.03 24.81 22.16
C LEU A 141 -13.44 26.13 22.82
N THR A 142 -13.94 27.09 22.04
CA THR A 142 -14.44 28.38 22.55
C THR A 142 -15.73 28.19 23.34
N SER A 143 -16.62 27.31 22.86
CA SER A 143 -17.83 26.92 23.60
C SER A 143 -17.47 26.27 24.95
N GLN A 144 -16.53 25.31 24.95
CA GLN A 144 -16.03 24.69 26.19
C GLN A 144 -15.35 25.70 27.14
N PHE A 145 -14.64 26.69 26.58
CA PHE A 145 -13.99 27.74 27.35
C PHE A 145 -15.02 28.60 28.10
N ASN A 146 -16.12 28.94 27.44
CA ASN A 146 -17.19 29.75 28.02
C ASN A 146 -18.00 29.00 29.10
N GLU A 147 -18.15 27.68 28.96
CA GLU A 147 -18.87 26.83 29.92
C GLU A 147 -18.05 26.51 31.18
N THR A 148 -16.73 26.35 31.05
CA THR A 148 -15.91 25.95 32.20
C THR A 148 -15.64 27.11 33.17
N LYS A 149 -15.75 26.82 34.47
CA LYS A 149 -15.46 27.77 35.55
C LYS A 149 -14.02 27.63 36.10
N ASP A 150 -13.29 26.59 35.69
CA ASP A 150 -11.90 26.37 36.12
C ASP A 150 -10.93 27.26 35.33
N LYS A 151 -10.30 28.22 36.02
CA LYS A 151 -9.29 29.12 35.45
C LYS A 151 -8.10 28.39 34.81
N LYS A 152 -7.71 27.23 35.37
CA LYS A 152 -6.59 26.44 34.82
C LYS A 152 -6.98 25.83 33.48
N GLN A 153 -8.18 25.27 33.40
CA GLN A 153 -8.75 24.73 32.17
C GLN A 153 -8.97 25.83 31.11
N GLN A 154 -9.51 26.99 31.51
CA GLN A 154 -9.65 28.16 30.62
C GLN A 154 -8.31 28.57 30.00
N LYS A 155 -7.24 28.68 30.82
CA LYS A 155 -5.90 29.03 30.33
C LYS A 155 -5.35 27.98 29.36
N TYR A 156 -5.61 26.70 29.61
CA TYR A 156 -5.23 25.60 28.71
C TYR A 156 -5.95 25.68 27.36
N LEU A 157 -7.28 25.82 27.37
CA LEU A 157 -8.10 25.94 26.17
C LEU A 157 -7.70 27.18 25.34
N SER A 158 -7.53 28.34 25.98
CA SER A 158 -7.05 29.56 25.33
C SER A 158 -5.68 29.39 24.66
N SER A 159 -4.76 28.63 25.29
CA SER A 159 -3.47 28.31 24.69
C SER A 159 -3.60 27.45 23.43
N ILE A 160 -4.51 26.49 23.41
CA ILE A 160 -4.77 25.65 22.23
C ILE A 160 -5.38 26.50 21.10
N ILE A 161 -6.41 27.27 21.41
CA ILE A 161 -7.08 28.16 20.44
C ILE A 161 -6.05 29.09 19.78
N LYS A 162 -5.17 29.71 20.55
CA LYS A 162 -4.10 30.58 20.02
C LYS A 162 -3.11 29.84 19.10
N LYS A 163 -2.80 28.57 19.42
CA LYS A 163 -1.94 27.73 18.55
C LYS A 163 -2.65 27.38 17.24
N LEU A 164 -3.94 27.05 17.29
CA LEU A 164 -4.75 26.74 16.11
C LEU A 164 -4.91 27.98 15.22
N GLN A 165 -5.18 29.16 15.80
CA GLN A 165 -5.25 30.41 15.05
C GLN A 165 -3.95 30.66 14.28
N LYS A 166 -2.79 30.48 14.92
CA LYS A 166 -1.49 30.61 14.26
C LYS A 166 -1.30 29.61 13.09
N LYS A 167 -1.89 28.41 13.19
CA LYS A 167 -1.87 27.43 12.11
C LYS A 167 -2.79 27.86 10.95
N ILE A 168 -3.94 28.45 11.24
CA ILE A 168 -4.87 29.03 10.24
C ILE A 168 -4.20 30.18 9.48
N ASP A 169 -3.51 31.06 10.20
CA ASP A 169 -2.86 32.23 9.59
C ASP A 169 -1.71 31.82 8.66
N ASN A 170 -1.09 30.66 8.89
CA ASN A 170 0.01 30.14 8.07
C ASN A 170 0.01 28.59 8.02
N PRO A 171 -0.87 27.99 7.19
CA PRO A 171 -0.91 26.55 7.02
C PRO A 171 0.34 26.13 6.25
N LYS A 172 1.25 25.46 6.94
CA LYS A 172 2.54 25.04 6.37
C LYS A 172 2.75 23.54 6.48
N VAL A 173 3.38 22.99 5.44
CA VAL A 173 3.94 21.64 5.40
C VAL A 173 5.43 21.82 5.13
N ASP A 174 6.28 21.34 6.04
CA ASP A 174 7.72 21.66 6.03
C ASP A 174 8.50 20.98 4.89
N LYS A 175 8.00 19.86 4.37
CA LYS A 175 8.60 19.13 3.24
C LYS A 175 7.72 19.23 2.00
N ALA A 176 8.37 19.31 0.84
CA ALA A 176 7.72 19.33 -0.47
C ALA A 176 7.93 17.99 -1.21
N GLY A 177 7.11 17.76 -2.24
CA GLY A 177 7.15 16.55 -3.04
C GLY A 177 6.97 15.27 -2.21
N ILE A 178 7.44 14.15 -2.74
CA ILE A 178 7.21 12.83 -2.13
C ILE A 178 7.78 12.71 -0.71
N ALA A 179 8.80 13.50 -0.37
CA ALA A 179 9.39 13.50 0.97
C ALA A 179 8.42 13.93 2.07
N ALA A 180 7.34 14.63 1.75
CA ALA A 180 6.31 14.99 2.71
C ALA A 180 5.57 13.76 3.27
N LEU A 181 5.44 12.70 2.49
CA LEU A 181 4.69 11.49 2.86
C LEU A 181 5.41 10.64 3.92
N TYR A 182 6.73 10.77 4.04
CA TYR A 182 7.55 10.00 4.97
C TYR A 182 8.45 10.87 5.85
N SER A 183 8.12 12.15 6.03
CA SER A 183 8.82 12.99 7.01
C SER A 183 8.14 12.94 8.37
N ASN A 184 8.93 13.11 9.44
CA ASN A 184 8.42 13.04 10.81
C ASN A 184 7.30 14.07 11.08
N THR A 185 7.33 15.27 10.50
CA THR A 185 6.30 16.30 10.74
C THR A 185 5.24 16.33 9.64
N SER A 186 5.64 16.38 8.37
CA SER A 186 4.71 16.55 7.25
C SER A 186 3.80 15.35 7.06
N ALA A 187 4.28 14.12 7.32
CA ALA A 187 3.43 12.94 7.19
C ALA A 187 2.28 12.98 8.20
N PHE A 188 2.52 13.44 9.43
CA PHE A 188 1.49 13.62 10.44
C PHE A 188 0.46 14.67 10.03
N GLN A 189 0.91 15.79 9.47
CA GLN A 189 0.03 16.86 8.99
C GLN A 189 -0.90 16.35 7.88
N LEU A 190 -0.32 15.67 6.89
CA LEU A 190 -1.10 15.10 5.78
C LEU A 190 -2.04 13.99 6.26
N LEU A 191 -1.63 13.16 7.21
CA LEU A 191 -2.48 12.12 7.77
C LEU A 191 -3.66 12.70 8.55
N GLU A 192 -3.42 13.70 9.40
CA GLU A 192 -4.48 14.38 10.16
C GLU A 192 -5.52 14.99 9.20
N TRP A 193 -5.05 15.66 8.14
CA TRP A 193 -5.93 16.18 7.10
C TRP A 193 -6.72 15.07 6.39
N LYS A 194 -6.07 13.98 5.96
CA LYS A 194 -6.76 12.85 5.30
C LYS A 194 -7.79 12.16 6.19
N ILE A 195 -7.59 12.18 7.50
CA ILE A 195 -8.58 11.70 8.48
C ILE A 195 -9.78 12.66 8.54
N LEU A 196 -9.52 13.96 8.67
CA LEU A 196 -10.55 15.00 8.78
C LEU A 196 -11.38 15.16 7.50
N SER A 197 -10.76 15.01 6.33
CA SER A 197 -11.44 15.01 5.03
C SER A 197 -12.25 13.72 4.76
N GLY A 198 -12.24 12.75 5.68
CA GLY A 198 -12.99 11.50 5.57
C GLY A 198 -12.42 10.51 4.55
N ASN A 199 -11.18 10.70 4.10
CA ASN A 199 -10.53 9.77 3.16
C ASN A 199 -10.02 8.50 3.85
N ILE A 200 -9.61 8.58 5.12
CA ILE A 200 -9.15 7.42 5.88
C ILE A 200 -10.35 6.64 6.44
N LYS A 201 -10.68 5.53 5.79
CA LYS A 201 -11.76 4.61 6.19
C LYS A 201 -11.16 3.34 6.80
N ILE A 202 -10.81 3.41 8.08
CA ILE A 202 -10.30 2.25 8.83
C ILE A 202 -11.34 1.79 9.84
N THR A 203 -11.50 0.48 9.98
CA THR A 203 -12.49 -0.12 10.88
C THR A 203 -11.88 -0.47 12.23
N GLY A 204 -12.73 -0.77 13.22
CA GLY A 204 -12.25 -1.30 14.50
C GLY A 204 -11.52 -2.63 14.33
N LYS A 205 -11.98 -3.46 13.39
CA LYS A 205 -11.34 -4.72 13.00
C LYS A 205 -9.98 -4.51 12.37
N ASP A 206 -9.87 -3.55 11.44
CA ASP A 206 -8.59 -3.18 10.83
C ASP A 206 -7.57 -2.77 11.89
N LEU A 207 -7.97 -2.06 12.95
CA LEU A 207 -7.07 -1.68 14.05
C LEU A 207 -6.82 -2.82 15.04
N GLY A 208 -7.74 -3.79 15.16
CA GLY A 208 -7.73 -4.83 16.19
C GLY A 208 -8.28 -4.33 17.53
N LEU A 209 -9.23 -3.39 17.47
CA LEU A 209 -9.91 -2.81 18.63
C LEU A 209 -11.22 -3.53 18.95
N ASN A 210 -11.98 -3.92 17.92
CA ASN A 210 -13.25 -4.63 18.00
C ASN A 210 -13.56 -5.30 16.65
N GLU A 211 -14.70 -5.99 16.56
CA GLU A 211 -15.13 -6.72 15.36
C GLU A 211 -15.94 -5.88 14.37
N SER A 212 -16.10 -4.59 14.62
CA SER A 212 -16.90 -3.74 13.75
C SER A 212 -16.19 -3.54 12.41
N ASP A 213 -16.92 -3.84 11.33
CA ASP A 213 -16.56 -3.48 9.96
C ASP A 213 -17.02 -2.05 9.60
N GLU A 214 -17.64 -1.32 10.55
CA GLU A 214 -17.94 0.10 10.36
C GLU A 214 -16.67 0.95 10.51
N PRO A 215 -16.47 1.95 9.63
CA PRO A 215 -15.38 2.90 9.77
C PRO A 215 -15.44 3.65 11.10
N LEU A 216 -14.30 3.76 11.77
CA LEU A 216 -14.20 4.55 13.00
C LEU A 216 -14.38 6.04 12.70
N PRO A 217 -15.02 6.79 13.60
CA PRO A 217 -15.22 8.23 13.41
C PRO A 217 -13.88 8.98 13.47
N ALA A 218 -13.78 10.08 12.71
CA ALA A 218 -12.55 10.85 12.56
C ALA A 218 -11.97 11.32 13.91
N ASN A 219 -12.81 11.71 14.86
CA ASN A 219 -12.41 12.12 16.20
C ASN A 219 -11.66 11.02 16.98
N ALA A 220 -12.01 9.74 16.81
CA ALA A 220 -11.31 8.63 17.43
C ALA A 220 -9.93 8.42 16.81
N LEU A 221 -9.83 8.54 15.48
CA LEU A 221 -8.56 8.41 14.76
C LEU A 221 -7.60 9.57 15.07
N ILE A 222 -8.11 10.80 15.15
CA ILE A 222 -7.32 11.99 15.50
C ILE A 222 -6.75 11.86 16.91
N LYS A 223 -7.49 11.32 17.87
CA LYS A 223 -6.96 11.07 19.23
C LYS A 223 -5.73 10.16 19.23
N ILE A 224 -5.70 9.16 18.35
CA ILE A 224 -4.54 8.27 18.19
C ILE A 224 -3.34 9.07 17.67
N ILE A 225 -3.54 9.87 16.62
CA ILE A 225 -2.47 10.65 15.98
C ILE A 225 -1.94 11.74 16.91
N ARG A 226 -2.82 12.54 17.52
CA ARG A 226 -2.44 13.60 18.47
C ARG A 226 -1.81 13.08 19.77
N SER A 227 -1.99 11.79 20.09
CA SER A 227 -1.25 11.18 21.21
C SER A 227 0.28 11.14 21.00
N PHE A 228 0.73 11.40 19.76
CA PHE A 228 2.14 11.54 19.38
C PHE A 228 2.59 12.98 19.17
N ASP A 229 1.79 13.98 19.56
CA ASP A 229 2.22 15.38 19.53
C ASP A 229 3.49 15.56 20.38
N GLY A 230 4.57 16.03 19.74
CA GLY A 230 5.90 16.12 20.37
C GLY A 230 6.72 14.82 20.39
N PHE A 231 6.21 13.74 19.81
CA PHE A 231 6.87 12.42 19.72
C PHE A 231 7.02 11.92 18.28
N HIS A 232 7.01 12.81 17.29
CA HIS A 232 7.09 12.43 15.87
C HIS A 232 8.36 11.64 15.50
N SER A 233 9.48 11.85 16.18
CA SER A 233 10.74 11.12 15.93
C SER A 233 10.62 9.61 16.23
N TYR A 234 9.62 9.19 17.00
CA TYR A 234 9.31 7.79 17.28
C TYR A 234 9.02 6.98 16.00
N PHE A 235 8.66 7.67 14.90
CA PHE A 235 8.35 7.08 13.61
C PHE A 235 9.54 7.09 12.64
N SER A 236 10.75 7.49 13.05
CA SER A 236 11.87 7.66 12.11
C SER A 236 12.21 6.37 11.33
N GLY A 237 12.34 5.23 12.02
CA GLY A 237 12.56 3.94 11.34
C GLY A 237 11.35 3.47 10.52
N PHE A 238 10.12 3.82 10.92
CA PHE A 238 8.93 3.56 10.11
C PHE A 238 8.94 4.38 8.81
N ASN A 239 9.31 5.65 8.92
CA ASN A 239 9.41 6.60 7.82
C ASN A 239 10.52 6.22 6.85
N GLU A 240 11.68 5.74 7.31
CA GLU A 240 12.71 5.14 6.45
C GLU A 240 12.17 3.93 5.68
N ASN A 241 11.40 3.06 6.34
CA ASN A 241 10.75 1.93 5.67
C ASN A 241 9.72 2.38 4.62
N ARG A 242 9.02 3.51 4.84
CA ARG A 242 8.10 4.10 3.85
C ARG A 242 8.85 4.79 2.72
N ALA A 243 9.98 5.44 2.98
CA ALA A 243 10.84 6.02 1.95
C ALA A 243 11.32 4.95 0.94
N ASN A 244 11.67 3.75 1.43
CA ASN A 244 12.09 2.61 0.61
C ASN A 244 11.05 2.15 -0.44
N ILE A 245 9.77 2.51 -0.26
CA ILE A 245 8.69 2.17 -1.19
C ILE A 245 8.73 3.09 -2.43
N TYR A 246 9.18 4.32 -2.23
CA TYR A 246 9.30 5.35 -3.26
C TYR A 246 10.74 5.51 -3.75
N ASP A 247 11.61 4.56 -3.43
CA ASP A 247 13.00 4.57 -3.83
C ASP A 247 13.11 4.41 -5.36
N LEU A 248 13.84 5.32 -5.99
CA LEU A 248 14.05 5.38 -7.43
C LEU A 248 15.53 5.18 -7.81
N SER A 249 16.36 4.85 -6.82
CA SER A 249 17.77 4.51 -7.04
C SER A 249 17.89 3.18 -7.77
N VAL A 250 18.96 3.07 -8.55
CA VAL A 250 19.30 1.86 -9.30
C VAL A 250 20.64 1.37 -8.79
N GLU A 251 20.63 0.22 -8.12
CA GLU A 251 21.82 -0.46 -7.62
C GLU A 251 21.98 -1.76 -8.41
N GLU A 252 23.19 -2.06 -8.89
CA GLU A 252 23.48 -3.29 -9.66
C GLU A 252 22.49 -3.56 -10.81
N ASN A 253 22.13 -2.50 -11.56
CA ASN A 253 21.13 -2.54 -12.64
C ASN A 253 19.74 -3.03 -12.20
N LYS A 254 19.34 -2.79 -10.95
CA LYS A 254 18.01 -3.13 -10.43
C LYS A 254 17.46 -2.02 -9.53
N PHE A 255 16.14 -1.89 -9.52
CA PHE A 255 15.45 -1.13 -8.49
C PHE A 255 15.40 -1.96 -7.20
N LYS A 256 15.34 -1.26 -6.06
CA LYS A 256 15.14 -1.90 -4.75
C LYS A 256 13.84 -2.71 -4.75
N SER A 257 13.89 -3.95 -4.27
CA SER A 257 12.75 -4.88 -4.33
C SER A 257 11.49 -4.42 -3.56
N THR A 258 11.68 -3.52 -2.59
CA THR A 258 10.59 -2.89 -1.82
C THR A 258 9.90 -1.75 -2.56
N ALA A 259 10.47 -1.26 -3.67
CA ALA A 259 9.98 -0.10 -4.38
C ALA A 259 8.81 -0.42 -5.33
N ILE A 260 7.92 0.56 -5.50
CA ILE A 260 6.78 0.47 -6.43
C ILE A 260 7.26 0.25 -7.88
N VAL A 261 8.31 0.96 -8.30
CA VAL A 261 8.86 0.83 -9.66
C VAL A 261 9.43 -0.56 -9.93
N HIS A 262 9.98 -1.24 -8.92
CA HIS A 262 10.39 -2.64 -9.03
C HIS A 262 9.18 -3.55 -9.27
N ARG A 263 8.12 -3.40 -8.46
CA ARG A 263 6.86 -4.18 -8.60
C ARG A 263 6.24 -4.00 -9.99
N ILE A 264 6.23 -2.77 -10.50
CA ILE A 264 5.67 -2.44 -11.81
C ILE A 264 6.52 -3.03 -12.94
N PHE A 265 7.80 -2.64 -13.04
CA PHE A 265 8.59 -2.87 -14.26
C PHE A 265 9.42 -4.14 -14.25
N GLU A 266 9.92 -4.57 -13.08
CA GLU A 266 10.76 -5.79 -13.00
C GLU A 266 9.95 -7.06 -12.74
N GLN A 267 8.70 -6.92 -12.30
CA GLN A 267 7.82 -8.04 -12.00
C GLN A 267 6.58 -8.04 -12.89
N ASN A 268 5.65 -7.12 -12.65
CA ASN A 268 4.32 -7.19 -13.26
C ASN A 268 4.35 -6.98 -14.79
N LEU A 269 5.20 -6.09 -15.30
CA LEU A 269 5.35 -5.87 -16.75
C LEU A 269 5.82 -7.15 -17.46
N PHE A 270 6.84 -7.84 -16.93
CA PHE A 270 7.33 -9.08 -17.51
C PHE A 270 6.32 -10.24 -17.41
N PHE A 271 5.49 -10.27 -16.36
CA PHE A 271 4.36 -11.20 -16.31
C PHE A 271 3.32 -10.90 -17.38
N HIS A 272 3.02 -9.62 -17.60
CA HIS A 272 2.11 -9.20 -18.66
C HIS A 272 2.64 -9.55 -20.05
N ILE A 273 3.92 -9.26 -20.35
CA ILE A 273 4.59 -9.65 -21.61
C ILE A 273 4.55 -11.16 -21.80
N ALA A 274 4.85 -11.94 -20.76
CA ALA A 274 4.75 -13.41 -20.83
C ALA A 274 3.31 -13.87 -21.12
N ASN A 275 2.30 -13.20 -20.57
CA ASN A 275 0.90 -13.51 -20.83
C ASN A 275 0.49 -13.20 -22.27
N ILE A 276 1.00 -12.12 -22.86
CA ILE A 276 0.79 -11.82 -24.29
C ILE A 276 1.33 -12.95 -25.16
N LYS A 277 2.56 -13.41 -24.89
CA LYS A 277 3.16 -14.55 -25.60
C LYS A 277 2.36 -15.84 -25.42
N ASN A 278 1.95 -16.14 -24.19
CA ASN A 278 1.12 -17.30 -23.90
C ASN A 278 -0.22 -17.23 -24.64
N TRP A 279 -0.83 -16.05 -24.72
CA TRP A 279 -2.06 -15.83 -25.47
C TRP A 279 -1.88 -16.06 -26.96
N GLN A 280 -0.77 -15.62 -27.56
CA GLN A 280 -0.45 -15.92 -28.97
C GLN A 280 -0.33 -17.42 -29.22
N ILE A 281 0.27 -18.18 -28.30
CA ILE A 281 0.35 -19.64 -28.37
C ILE A 281 -1.05 -20.27 -28.31
N ILE A 282 -1.92 -19.77 -27.43
CA ILE A 282 -3.31 -20.22 -27.32
C ILE A 282 -4.06 -19.96 -28.62
N ILE A 283 -4.00 -18.75 -29.18
CA ILE A 283 -4.68 -18.41 -30.44
C ILE A 283 -4.20 -19.32 -31.59
N LYS A 284 -2.89 -19.56 -31.69
CA LYS A 284 -2.34 -20.50 -32.68
C LYS A 284 -2.89 -21.91 -32.48
N SER A 285 -2.99 -22.37 -31.23
CA SER A 285 -3.50 -23.69 -30.90
C SER A 285 -5.00 -23.82 -31.16
N LEU A 286 -5.80 -22.79 -30.89
CA LEU A 286 -7.24 -22.79 -31.22
C LEU A 286 -7.46 -23.07 -32.71
N ASN A 287 -6.70 -22.40 -33.58
CA ASN A 287 -6.76 -22.63 -35.02
C ASN A 287 -6.28 -24.05 -35.42
N GLU A 288 -5.25 -24.57 -34.74
CA GLU A 288 -4.74 -25.94 -34.96
C GLU A 288 -5.77 -27.02 -34.61
N PHE A 289 -6.60 -26.79 -33.59
CA PHE A 289 -7.60 -27.73 -33.09
C PHE A 289 -9.04 -27.43 -33.58
N GLU A 290 -9.26 -26.49 -34.51
CA GLU A 290 -10.60 -26.06 -34.93
C GLU A 290 -11.47 -27.23 -35.41
N ASN A 291 -10.92 -28.15 -36.23
CA ASN A 291 -11.65 -29.33 -36.70
C ASN A 291 -12.10 -30.24 -35.54
N HIS A 292 -11.25 -30.42 -34.53
CA HIS A 292 -11.58 -31.24 -33.37
C HIS A 292 -12.69 -30.61 -32.51
N PHE A 293 -12.73 -29.27 -32.42
CA PHE A 293 -13.82 -28.57 -31.76
C PHE A 293 -15.14 -28.70 -32.52
N ILE A 294 -15.11 -28.68 -33.85
CA ILE A 294 -16.29 -28.92 -34.69
C ILE A 294 -16.81 -30.35 -34.48
N GLU A 295 -15.93 -31.35 -34.57
CA GLU A 295 -16.28 -32.77 -34.37
C GLU A 295 -16.86 -33.04 -32.98
N SER A 296 -16.33 -32.37 -31.95
CA SER A 296 -16.78 -32.53 -30.56
C SER A 296 -17.90 -31.58 -30.15
N ASN A 297 -18.47 -30.80 -31.09
CA ASN A 297 -19.51 -29.80 -30.86
C ASN A 297 -19.20 -28.83 -29.71
N TYR A 298 -17.94 -28.40 -29.60
CA TYR A 298 -17.47 -27.47 -28.57
C TYR A 298 -17.24 -26.08 -29.14
N ASP A 299 -18.18 -25.15 -28.85
CA ASP A 299 -18.01 -23.75 -29.23
C ASP A 299 -17.15 -23.00 -28.21
N TRP A 300 -15.84 -22.94 -28.49
CA TRP A 300 -14.91 -22.19 -27.66
C TRP A 300 -15.11 -20.68 -27.74
N LYS A 301 -15.65 -20.15 -28.86
CA LYS A 301 -15.86 -18.71 -29.11
C LYS A 301 -17.00 -18.20 -28.25
N GLN A 302 -18.13 -18.91 -28.23
CA GLN A 302 -19.25 -18.62 -27.34
C GLN A 302 -18.81 -18.65 -25.88
N LYS A 303 -18.07 -19.69 -25.47
CA LYS A 303 -17.58 -19.80 -24.08
C LYS A 303 -16.60 -18.69 -23.70
N LEU A 304 -15.78 -18.22 -24.63
CA LEU A 304 -14.90 -17.08 -24.39
C LEU A 304 -15.71 -15.78 -24.24
N GLN A 305 -16.72 -15.58 -25.09
CA GLN A 305 -17.62 -14.44 -25.03
C GLN A 305 -18.45 -14.41 -23.74
N GLU A 306 -18.85 -15.57 -23.22
CA GLU A 306 -19.48 -15.70 -21.89
C GLU A 306 -18.54 -15.22 -20.78
N VAL A 307 -17.26 -15.60 -20.81
CA VAL A 307 -16.26 -15.14 -19.84
C VAL A 307 -16.03 -13.63 -19.94
N GLU A 308 -15.89 -13.10 -21.15
CA GLU A 308 -15.78 -11.65 -21.41
C GLU A 308 -16.99 -10.88 -20.86
N SER A 309 -18.20 -11.39 -21.06
CA SER A 309 -19.43 -10.75 -20.59
C SER A 309 -19.57 -10.80 -19.07
N ASN A 310 -19.31 -11.96 -18.46
CA ASN A 310 -19.45 -12.18 -17.02
C ASN A 310 -18.48 -11.34 -16.17
N ILE A 311 -17.29 -11.06 -16.70
CA ILE A 311 -16.26 -10.23 -16.04
C ILE A 311 -16.24 -8.80 -16.60
N SER A 312 -16.96 -8.53 -17.70
CA SER A 312 -17.03 -7.22 -18.37
C SER A 312 -15.65 -6.73 -18.85
N PHE A 313 -14.98 -7.51 -19.70
CA PHE A 313 -13.71 -7.15 -20.32
C PHE A 313 -13.63 -7.60 -21.78
N SER A 314 -12.66 -7.08 -22.53
CA SER A 314 -12.27 -7.61 -23.84
C SER A 314 -10.83 -8.10 -23.83
N TYR A 315 -10.57 -9.35 -24.23
CA TYR A 315 -9.22 -9.91 -24.28
C TYR A 315 -8.33 -9.15 -25.27
N LYS A 316 -8.89 -8.65 -26.39
CA LYS A 316 -8.15 -7.87 -27.41
C LYS A 316 -7.62 -6.56 -26.83
N GLN A 317 -8.42 -5.93 -25.96
CA GLN A 317 -8.05 -4.70 -25.28
C GLN A 317 -7.20 -4.96 -24.04
N THR A 318 -7.33 -6.13 -23.39
CA THR A 318 -6.65 -6.42 -22.13
C THR A 318 -5.27 -7.04 -22.31
N ILE A 319 -5.11 -7.95 -23.27
CA ILE A 319 -3.87 -8.71 -23.50
C ILE A 319 -3.08 -8.06 -24.65
N ASN A 320 -2.68 -6.81 -24.44
CA ASN A 320 -1.78 -6.08 -25.33
C ASN A 320 -0.86 -5.17 -24.51
N SER A 321 0.30 -4.84 -25.08
CA SER A 321 1.36 -4.11 -24.38
C SER A 321 0.92 -2.73 -23.88
N GLU A 322 0.07 -2.03 -24.63
CA GLU A 322 -0.36 -0.67 -24.30
C GLU A 322 -1.29 -0.64 -23.06
N ASN A 323 -2.09 -1.69 -22.89
CA ASN A 323 -3.07 -1.75 -21.81
C ASN A 323 -2.46 -2.01 -20.44
N PHE A 324 -1.16 -2.33 -20.36
CA PHE A 324 -0.48 -2.50 -19.07
C PHE A 324 -0.60 -1.27 -18.15
N LEU A 325 -0.74 -0.07 -18.73
CA LEU A 325 -0.98 1.16 -17.96
C LEU A 325 -2.24 1.14 -17.10
N GLN A 326 -3.27 0.40 -17.51
CA GLN A 326 -4.51 0.26 -16.74
C GLN A 326 -4.35 -0.68 -15.53
N HIS A 327 -3.17 -1.26 -15.35
CA HIS A 327 -2.87 -2.29 -14.35
C HIS A 327 -1.68 -1.93 -13.44
N LEU A 328 -1.36 -0.63 -13.33
CA LEU A 328 -0.30 -0.15 -12.44
C LEU A 328 -0.75 -0.07 -10.97
N SER A 329 -1.97 0.43 -10.75
CA SER A 329 -2.56 0.60 -9.42
C SER A 329 -3.09 -0.71 -8.84
N GLN A 330 -3.41 -0.74 -7.54
CA GLN A 330 -3.92 -1.96 -6.91
C GLN A 330 -5.28 -2.35 -7.51
N SER A 331 -6.15 -1.36 -7.75
CA SER A 331 -7.46 -1.63 -8.38
C SER A 331 -7.32 -2.17 -9.81
N GLY A 332 -6.35 -1.64 -10.57
CA GLY A 332 -6.02 -2.15 -11.91
C GLY A 332 -5.49 -3.58 -11.90
N ILE A 333 -4.62 -3.90 -10.94
CA ILE A 333 -4.08 -5.26 -10.72
C ILE A 333 -5.18 -6.24 -10.33
N GLU A 334 -6.10 -5.83 -9.47
CA GLU A 334 -7.22 -6.67 -9.05
C GLU A 334 -8.13 -7.01 -10.21
N LYS A 335 -8.51 -6.03 -11.04
CA LYS A 335 -9.26 -6.25 -12.28
C LYS A 335 -8.55 -7.23 -13.22
N TYR A 336 -7.24 -7.05 -13.44
CA TYR A 336 -6.47 -7.97 -14.27
C TYR A 336 -6.43 -9.40 -13.72
N ASN A 337 -6.24 -9.53 -12.41
CA ASN A 337 -6.18 -10.84 -11.75
C ASN A 337 -7.54 -11.54 -11.69
N GLU A 338 -8.62 -10.77 -11.63
CA GLU A 338 -10.00 -11.25 -11.76
C GLU A 338 -10.26 -11.78 -13.18
N ILE A 339 -9.83 -11.07 -14.22
CA ILE A 339 -9.91 -11.55 -15.61
C ILE A 339 -9.19 -12.90 -15.77
N ILE A 340 -8.00 -13.03 -15.20
CA ILE A 340 -7.21 -14.27 -15.28
C ILE A 340 -7.82 -15.41 -14.46
N GLY A 341 -8.21 -15.14 -13.21
CA GLY A 341 -8.52 -16.18 -12.21
C GLY A 341 -10.01 -16.36 -11.86
N GLY A 342 -10.87 -15.47 -12.35
CA GLY A 342 -12.29 -15.42 -12.02
C GLY A 342 -12.58 -14.73 -10.68
N LYS A 343 -13.87 -14.57 -10.35
CA LYS A 343 -14.33 -14.14 -9.02
C LYS A 343 -14.55 -15.36 -8.14
N ALA A 344 -14.11 -15.30 -6.89
CA ALA A 344 -14.39 -16.36 -5.93
C ALA A 344 -15.90 -16.58 -5.78
N ALA A 345 -16.31 -17.83 -5.55
CA ALA A 345 -17.68 -18.14 -5.17
C ALA A 345 -18.02 -17.41 -3.86
N ILE A 346 -19.21 -16.83 -3.77
CA ILE A 346 -19.83 -16.46 -2.50
C ILE A 346 -20.56 -17.73 -2.01
N ALA A 347 -20.67 -17.95 -0.70
CA ALA A 347 -21.37 -19.12 -0.15
C ALA A 347 -22.73 -19.34 -0.84
N GLY A 348 -22.92 -20.53 -1.42
CA GLY A 348 -24.14 -20.92 -2.14
C GLY A 348 -24.25 -20.47 -3.61
N LYS A 349 -23.22 -19.84 -4.19
CA LYS A 349 -23.19 -19.47 -5.62
C LYS A 349 -22.02 -20.10 -6.35
N ASP A 350 -22.23 -20.42 -7.63
CA ASP A 350 -21.16 -20.89 -8.50
C ASP A 350 -20.09 -19.81 -8.71
N LYS A 351 -18.84 -20.27 -8.81
CA LYS A 351 -17.69 -19.43 -9.10
C LYS A 351 -17.81 -18.83 -10.51
N ILE A 352 -17.56 -17.52 -10.64
CA ILE A 352 -17.43 -16.90 -11.96
C ILE A 352 -16.04 -17.25 -12.51
N LYS A 353 -16.01 -18.01 -13.62
CA LYS A 353 -14.79 -18.52 -14.23
C LYS A 353 -14.00 -17.43 -14.94
N GLY A 354 -12.67 -17.43 -14.78
CA GLY A 354 -11.76 -16.56 -15.53
C GLY A 354 -11.12 -17.23 -16.75
N LEU A 355 -10.19 -16.51 -17.39
CA LEU A 355 -9.47 -17.00 -18.57
C LEU A 355 -8.71 -18.30 -18.32
N ASN A 356 -8.07 -18.48 -17.16
CA ASN A 356 -7.31 -19.71 -16.88
C ASN A 356 -8.21 -20.95 -16.78
N GLU A 357 -9.43 -20.80 -16.28
CA GLU A 357 -10.39 -21.89 -16.24
C GLU A 357 -10.91 -22.22 -17.63
N TRP A 358 -11.22 -21.19 -18.42
CA TRP A 358 -11.57 -21.36 -19.83
C TRP A 358 -10.44 -22.03 -20.63
N ILE A 359 -9.19 -21.57 -20.48
CA ILE A 359 -8.01 -22.19 -21.12
C ILE A 359 -7.90 -23.66 -20.73
N ASN A 360 -8.09 -23.99 -19.44
CA ASN A 360 -8.00 -25.36 -18.99
C ASN A 360 -9.11 -26.27 -19.55
N LEU A 361 -10.36 -25.79 -19.59
CA LEU A 361 -11.49 -26.54 -20.15
C LEU A 361 -11.32 -26.75 -21.66
N THR A 362 -10.95 -25.71 -22.38
CA THR A 362 -10.70 -25.79 -23.83
C THR A 362 -9.54 -26.73 -24.16
N ARG A 363 -8.48 -26.73 -23.34
CA ARG A 363 -7.38 -27.69 -23.46
C ARG A 363 -7.83 -29.14 -23.27
N GLN A 364 -8.66 -29.39 -22.24
CA GLN A 364 -9.18 -30.73 -21.95
C GLN A 364 -10.03 -31.24 -23.11
N GLN A 365 -10.89 -30.38 -23.65
CA GLN A 365 -11.68 -30.71 -24.82
C GLN A 365 -10.81 -30.98 -26.05
N ALA A 366 -9.73 -30.22 -26.25
CA ALA A 366 -8.81 -30.42 -27.36
C ALA A 366 -7.92 -31.69 -27.22
N GLY A 367 -7.94 -32.37 -26.06
CA GLY A 367 -6.98 -33.44 -25.77
C GLY A 367 -5.52 -32.98 -25.79
N ALA A 368 -5.27 -31.67 -25.63
CA ALA A 368 -3.98 -31.05 -25.92
C ALA A 368 -3.03 -31.00 -24.71
N LYS A 369 -1.72 -30.98 -24.99
CA LYS A 369 -0.68 -30.79 -23.96
C LYS A 369 -0.71 -29.36 -23.40
N ARG A 370 -0.25 -29.20 -22.15
CA ARG A 370 -0.24 -27.90 -21.43
C ARG A 370 0.58 -26.81 -22.14
N ASN A 371 1.58 -27.16 -22.96
CA ASN A 371 2.37 -26.20 -23.72
C ASN A 371 1.62 -25.57 -24.90
N LYS A 372 0.53 -26.18 -25.38
CA LYS A 372 -0.36 -25.61 -26.41
C LYS A 372 -1.39 -24.64 -25.81
N PHE A 373 -1.79 -24.89 -24.57
CA PHE A 373 -2.70 -24.05 -23.80
C PHE A 373 -2.05 -23.63 -22.47
N PRO A 374 -0.97 -22.82 -22.52
CA PRO A 374 -0.26 -22.39 -21.31
C PRO A 374 -1.14 -21.50 -20.44
N PRO A 375 -1.08 -21.61 -19.10
CA PRO A 375 -1.82 -20.72 -18.22
C PRO A 375 -1.24 -19.31 -18.22
N LEU A 376 -2.08 -18.33 -17.94
CA LEU A 376 -1.70 -16.94 -17.71
C LEU A 376 -1.33 -16.71 -16.24
N LYS A 377 -0.35 -15.84 -16.00
CA LYS A 377 0.14 -15.47 -14.67
C LYS A 377 -0.63 -14.28 -14.13
N GLN A 378 -1.08 -14.39 -12.87
CA GLN A 378 -1.57 -13.22 -12.14
C GLN A 378 -0.42 -12.26 -11.83
N LEU A 379 -0.72 -10.96 -11.85
CA LEU A 379 0.19 -9.92 -11.39
C LEU A 379 0.32 -9.97 -9.88
N TYR A 380 1.51 -9.66 -9.37
CA TYR A 380 1.68 -9.44 -7.95
C TYR A 380 0.92 -8.19 -7.53
N LYS A 381 0.32 -8.22 -6.33
CA LYS A 381 -0.38 -7.06 -5.75
C LYS A 381 0.54 -5.83 -5.67
N GLN A 382 0.02 -4.62 -5.55
CA GLN A 382 0.86 -3.46 -5.31
C GLN A 382 1.47 -3.47 -3.90
N ILE A 383 2.59 -2.78 -3.71
CA ILE A 383 3.23 -2.58 -2.41
C ILE A 383 2.22 -1.96 -1.42
N LEU A 384 2.23 -2.42 -0.16
CA LEU A 384 1.28 -2.09 0.92
C LEU A 384 -0.18 -2.51 0.73
N SER A 385 -0.60 -3.09 -0.39
CA SER A 385 -1.98 -3.56 -0.59
C SER A 385 -2.51 -4.45 0.55
N LYS A 386 -3.82 -4.34 0.86
CA LYS A 386 -4.45 -5.16 1.91
C LYS A 386 -4.46 -6.65 1.52
N GLY A 387 -4.38 -7.52 2.53
CA GLY A 387 -4.61 -8.97 2.38
C GLY A 387 -6.01 -9.28 1.84
N ARG A 388 -6.23 -10.46 1.26
CA ARG A 388 -7.60 -10.88 0.93
C ARG A 388 -8.34 -11.16 2.24
N THR A 389 -9.60 -10.77 2.30
CA THR A 389 -10.55 -11.27 3.31
C THR A 389 -10.72 -12.78 3.10
N TRP A 390 -10.68 -13.54 4.19
CA TRP A 390 -10.90 -14.98 4.15
C TRP A 390 -12.32 -15.31 3.69
N PHE A 391 -12.45 -16.39 2.93
CA PHE A 391 -13.75 -16.92 2.48
C PHE A 391 -14.58 -17.48 3.64
N ILE A 392 -13.93 -17.82 4.76
CA ILE A 392 -14.53 -18.38 5.97
C ILE A 392 -14.16 -17.45 7.13
N GLU A 393 -15.10 -17.24 8.05
CA GLU A 393 -14.85 -16.52 9.30
C GLU A 393 -13.79 -17.26 10.13
N GLU A 394 -12.83 -16.51 10.70
CA GLU A 394 -11.84 -17.10 11.59
C GLU A 394 -12.50 -17.48 12.93
N TYR A 395 -12.28 -18.71 13.39
CA TYR A 395 -12.64 -19.10 14.76
C TYR A 395 -11.82 -18.25 15.74
N LYS A 396 -12.51 -17.65 16.71
CA LYS A 396 -12.00 -16.53 17.51
C LYS A 396 -11.25 -16.97 18.75
N ASP A 397 -11.65 -18.10 19.30
CA ASP A 397 -10.99 -18.76 20.41
C ASP A 397 -11.31 -20.25 20.36
N ASP A 398 -10.79 -21.00 21.32
CA ASP A 398 -10.95 -22.45 21.39
C ASP A 398 -12.40 -22.89 21.74
N LYS A 399 -13.32 -21.96 22.02
CA LYS A 399 -14.74 -22.21 22.28
C LYS A 399 -15.61 -21.93 21.06
#